data_AF-A0A9N7KXM3-F1
#
_entry.id   AF-A0A9N7KXM3-F1
#
_cell.length_a   1.000
_cell.length_b   1.000
_cell.length_c   1.000
_cell.angle_alpha   90.00
_cell.angle_beta   90.00
_cell.angle_gamma   90.00
#
_symmetry.space_group_name_H-M   'P 1'
#
loop_
_entity.id
_entity.type
_entity.pdbx_description
1 polymer ?
#
loop_
_entity_poly.entity_id
_entity_poly.type
_entity_poly.pdbx_seq_one_letter_code
_entity_poly.pdbx_strand_id
1 'polypeptide(L)'
;MSQSPVWVFSGRRLALQFVAQELPERYDQVEEFFRRQGAYARFKDLVEREGILEIWYSFEADSVERALRQWCAENGLEILES
;
A
#
# COMPACT_ATOMS: atom_id res chain seq x y z
N MET A 1 -19.23 -15.88 -9.89
CA MET A 1 -17.82 -15.50 -10.04
C MET A 1 -17.65 -14.11 -9.42
N SER A 2 -17.49 -14.04 -8.10
CA SER A 2 -17.16 -12.78 -7.43
C SER A 2 -15.71 -12.47 -7.74
N GLN A 3 -15.49 -11.61 -8.72
CA GLN A 3 -14.17 -11.08 -9.05
C GLN A 3 -13.72 -10.21 -7.87
N SER A 4 -12.84 -10.76 -7.02
CA SER A 4 -12.04 -9.94 -6.12
C SER A 4 -11.27 -8.93 -6.98
N PRO A 5 -11.34 -7.61 -6.70
CA PRO A 5 -10.73 -6.63 -7.56
C PRO A 5 -9.21 -6.67 -7.35
N VAL A 6 -8.52 -7.35 -8.26
CA VAL A 6 -7.05 -7.34 -8.42
C VAL A 6 -6.47 -5.91 -8.57
N TRP A 7 -7.35 -4.91 -8.72
CA TRP A 7 -7.06 -3.48 -8.89
C TRP A 7 -6.84 -2.72 -7.58
N VAL A 8 -7.29 -3.25 -6.44
CA VAL A 8 -7.47 -2.40 -5.25
C VAL A 8 -6.13 -1.98 -4.61
N PHE A 9 -5.07 -2.78 -4.73
CA PHE A 9 -3.73 -2.40 -4.30
C PHE A 9 -2.67 -2.99 -5.22
N SER A 10 -2.29 -2.26 -6.28
CA SER A 10 -0.95 -2.51 -6.83
C SER A 10 0.05 -2.13 -5.74
N GLY A 11 0.80 -3.09 -5.18
CA GLY A 11 1.76 -2.84 -4.09
C GLY A 11 2.74 -1.69 -4.37
N ARG A 12 3.00 -1.43 -5.67
CA ARG A 12 3.70 -0.21 -6.15
C ARG A 12 3.01 1.09 -5.75
N ARG A 13 1.71 1.23 -6.02
CA ARG A 13 0.97 2.48 -5.78
C ARG A 13 0.91 2.80 -4.30
N LEU A 14 0.68 1.78 -3.47
CA LEU A 14 0.64 1.93 -2.01
C LEU A 14 2.01 2.35 -1.46
N ALA A 15 3.09 1.68 -1.88
CA ALA A 15 4.45 2.06 -1.50
C ALA A 15 4.80 3.49 -1.92
N LEU A 16 4.43 3.92 -3.13
CA LEU A 16 4.67 5.30 -3.59
C LEU A 16 3.86 6.33 -2.81
N GLN A 17 2.59 6.05 -2.48
CA GLN A 17 1.78 6.95 -1.65
C GLN A 17 2.34 7.08 -0.23
N PHE A 18 2.84 5.99 0.35
CA PHE A 18 3.49 6.02 1.64
C PHE A 18 4.75 6.88 1.62
N VAL A 19 5.65 6.63 0.66
CA VAL A 19 6.90 7.37 0.57
C VAL A 19 6.67 8.84 0.27
N ALA A 20 5.68 9.19 -0.55
CA ALA A 20 5.31 10.59 -0.78
C ALA A 20 4.87 11.33 0.50
N GLN A 21 4.33 10.60 1.49
CA GLN A 21 3.86 11.17 2.75
C GLN A 21 4.95 11.18 3.83
N GLU A 22 5.61 10.04 4.05
CA GLU A 22 6.55 9.86 5.16
C GLU A 22 8.01 10.16 4.79
N LEU A 23 8.40 9.95 3.52
CA LEU A 23 9.79 10.06 3.05
C LEU A 23 9.86 10.71 1.65
N PRO A 24 9.35 11.95 1.47
CA PRO A 24 9.27 12.57 0.14
C PRO A 24 10.64 12.69 -0.55
N GLU A 25 11.72 12.83 0.23
CA GLU A 25 13.10 12.85 -0.26
C GLU A 25 13.58 11.54 -0.89
N ARG A 26 12.94 10.41 -0.56
CA ARG A 26 13.24 9.09 -1.12
C ARG A 26 12.28 8.67 -2.23
N TYR A 27 11.36 9.54 -2.63
CA TYR A 27 10.30 9.22 -3.60
C TYR A 27 10.88 8.74 -4.93
N ASP A 28 11.80 9.50 -5.54
CA ASP A 28 12.43 9.14 -6.81
C ASP A 28 13.17 7.78 -6.71
N GLN A 29 13.90 7.56 -5.62
CA GLN A 29 14.61 6.32 -5.37
C GLN A 29 13.66 5.11 -5.33
N VAL A 30 12.52 5.25 -4.64
CA VAL A 30 11.54 4.17 -4.55
C VAL A 30 10.81 3.98 -5.88
N GLU A 31 10.53 5.06 -6.62
CA GLU A 31 9.98 4.95 -7.96
C GLU A 31 10.89 4.12 -8.89
N GLU A 32 12.20 4.33 -8.81
CA GLU A 32 13.17 3.56 -9.56
C GLU A 32 13.20 2.08 -9.16
N PHE A 33 12.98 1.73 -7.89
CA PHE A 33 12.90 0.33 -7.45
C PHE A 33 11.81 -0.42 -8.21
N PHE A 34 10.65 0.20 -8.39
CA PHE A 34 9.50 -0.39 -9.08
C PHE A 34 9.64 -0.49 -10.60
N ARG A 35 10.73 0.03 -11.18
CA ARG A 35 11.09 -0.21 -12.58
C ARG A 35 11.81 -1.56 -12.79
N ARG A 36 12.21 -2.24 -11.72
CA ARG A 36 12.98 -3.51 -11.76
C ARG A 36 12.29 -4.61 -10.95
N GLN A 37 12.59 -5.86 -11.26
CA GLN A 37 12.15 -6.98 -10.41
C GLN A 37 12.76 -6.88 -9.01
N GLY A 38 12.03 -7.38 -8.00
CA GLY A 38 12.42 -7.31 -6.59
C GLY A 38 12.20 -5.95 -5.92
N ALA A 39 11.41 -5.07 -6.53
CA ALA A 39 11.14 -3.72 -6.01
C ALA A 39 10.65 -3.70 -4.56
N TYR A 40 9.74 -4.61 -4.21
CA TYR A 40 9.10 -4.63 -2.90
C TYR A 40 10.08 -5.00 -1.77
N ALA A 41 11.00 -5.94 -2.03
CA ALA A 41 12.03 -6.31 -1.06
C ALA A 41 12.98 -5.12 -0.78
N ARG A 42 13.39 -4.38 -1.82
CA ARG A 42 14.23 -3.17 -1.66
C ARG A 42 13.49 -2.05 -0.93
N PHE A 43 12.21 -1.87 -1.23
CA PHE A 43 11.37 -0.92 -0.52
C PHE A 43 11.27 -1.26 0.97
N LYS A 44 10.99 -2.52 1.33
CA LYS A 44 10.92 -2.95 2.73
C LYS A 44 12.24 -2.76 3.48
N ASP A 45 13.36 -3.08 2.84
CA ASP A 45 14.71 -2.83 3.39
C ASP A 45 14.96 -1.33 3.63
N LEU A 46 14.56 -0.45 2.71
CA LEU A 46 14.65 1.01 2.91
C LEU A 46 13.82 1.46 4.12
N VAL A 47 12.55 1.05 4.18
CA VAL A 47 11.63 1.42 5.27
C VAL A 47 12.13 0.92 6.63
N GLU A 48 12.71 -0.28 6.68
CA GLU A 48 13.33 -0.83 7.88
C GLU A 48 14.57 -0.03 8.32
N ARG A 49 15.43 0.35 7.37
CA ARG A 49 16.63 1.18 7.64
C ARG A 49 16.30 2.57 8.13
N GLU A 50 15.23 3.18 7.62
CA GLU A 50 14.73 4.48 8.08
C GLU A 50 13.95 4.36 9.41
N GLY A 51 13.75 3.14 9.93
CA GLY A 51 13.14 2.90 11.25
C GLY A 51 11.62 3.10 11.29
N ILE A 52 10.96 3.19 10.14
CA ILE A 52 9.52 3.50 10.02
C ILE A 52 8.68 2.29 9.59
N LEU A 53 9.18 1.08 9.87
CA LEU A 53 8.53 -0.17 9.47
C LEU A 53 7.14 -0.36 10.11
N GLU A 54 6.98 0.06 11.36
CA GLU A 54 5.67 0.02 12.04
C GLU A 54 4.67 0.99 11.39
N ILE A 55 5.12 2.20 11.02
CA ILE A 55 4.29 3.20 10.34
C ILE A 55 3.84 2.66 8.98
N TRP A 56 4.72 1.97 8.24
CA TRP A 56 4.35 1.27 7.01
C TRP A 56 3.22 0.25 7.24
N TYR A 57 3.33 -0.60 8.27
CA TYR A 57 2.30 -1.62 8.52
C TYR A 57 0.95 -1.00 8.88
N SER A 58 0.94 0.06 9.70
CA SER A 58 -0.29 0.81 10.01
C SER A 58 -0.89 1.46 8.76
N PHE A 59 -0.06 2.08 7.92
CA PHE A 59 -0.50 2.70 6.67
C PHE A 59 -1.08 1.69 5.68
N GLU A 60 -0.44 0.52 5.57
CA GLU A 60 -0.87 -0.59 4.73
C GLU A 60 -2.22 -1.13 5.21
N ALA A 61 -2.38 -1.40 6.51
CA ALA A 61 -3.63 -1.89 7.09
C ALA A 61 -4.80 -0.91 6.88
N ASP A 62 -4.58 0.38 7.16
CA ASP A 62 -5.59 1.45 7.02
C ASP A 62 -5.98 1.67 5.54
N SER A 63 -5.02 1.60 4.64
CA SER A 63 -5.31 1.66 3.20
C SER A 63 -6.08 0.43 2.71
N VAL A 64 -5.73 -0.75 3.21
CA VAL A 64 -6.44 -2.00 2.92
C VAL A 64 -7.88 -1.93 3.41
N GLU A 65 -8.09 -1.51 4.65
CA GLU A 65 -9.41 -1.35 5.24
C GLU A 65 -10.26 -0.36 4.42
N ARG A 66 -9.75 0.84 4.13
CA ARG A 66 -10.49 1.87 3.39
C ARG A 66 -10.97 1.38 2.03
N ALA A 67 -10.13 0.68 1.28
CA ALA A 67 -10.54 0.25 -0.04
C ALA A 67 -11.43 -1.00 -0.01
N LEU A 68 -11.32 -1.85 1.02
CA LEU A 68 -12.33 -2.88 1.30
C LEU A 68 -13.68 -2.23 1.62
N ARG A 69 -13.71 -1.20 2.47
CA ARG A 69 -14.93 -0.43 2.76
C ARG A 69 -15.53 0.20 1.51
N GLN A 70 -14.69 0.80 0.66
CA GLN A 70 -15.13 1.41 -0.58
C GLN A 70 -15.67 0.37 -1.58
N TRP A 71 -14.99 -0.77 -1.73
CA TRP A 71 -15.49 -1.86 -2.57
C TRP A 71 -16.83 -2.41 -2.05
N CYS A 72 -16.96 -2.61 -0.75
CA CYS A 72 -18.22 -3.02 -0.15
C CYS A 72 -19.35 -2.03 -0.45
N ALA A 73 -19.11 -0.72 -0.28
CA ALA A 73 -20.07 0.33 -0.61
C ALA A 73 -20.49 0.32 -2.09
N GLU A 74 -19.53 0.14 -3.01
CA GLU A 74 -19.82 0.07 -4.45
C GLU A 74 -20.57 -1.21 -4.86
N ASN A 75 -20.44 -2.30 -4.10
CA ASN A 75 -21.09 -3.58 -4.37
C ASN A 75 -22.37 -3.80 -3.54
N GLY A 76 -22.79 -2.81 -2.74
CA GLY A 76 -23.96 -2.90 -1.88
C GLY A 76 -23.82 -3.94 -0.77
N LEU A 77 -22.58 -4.23 -0.33
CA LEU A 77 -22.28 -5.15 0.75
C LEU A 77 -22.14 -4.37 2.05
N GLU A 78 -22.94 -4.73 3.05
CA GLU A 78 -22.84 -4.16 4.39
C GLU A 78 -21.68 -4.81 5.15
N ILE A 79 -20.78 -4.00 5.69
CA ILE A 79 -19.71 -4.48 6.57
C ILE A 79 -20.33 -4.66 7.95
N LEU A 80 -20.47 -5.92 8.38
CA LEU A 80 -20.81 -6.26 9.76
C LEU A 80 -19.56 -6.05 10.62
N GLU A 81 -19.54 -4.96 11.38
CA GLU A 81 -18.57 -4.81 12.46
C GLU A 81 -19.00 -5.72 13.63
N SER A 82 -18.08 -6.54 14.15
CA SER A 82 -18.31 -7.47 15.27
C SER A 82 -17.60 -7.00 16.54
#